data_AF-A0A519GYS3-F1
#
_entry.id   AF-A0A519GYS3-F1
#
_cell.length_a   1.000
_cell.length_b   1.000
_cell.length_c   1.000
_cell.angle_alpha   90.00
_cell.angle_beta   90.00
_cell.angle_gamma   90.00
#
_symmetry.space_group_name_H-M   'P 1'
#
loop_
_entity.id
_entity.type
_entity.pdbx_description
1 polymer ?
#
loop_
_entity_poly.entity_id
_entity_poly.type
_entity_poly.pdbx_seq_one_letter_code
_entity_poly.pdbx_strand_id
1 'polypeptide(L)'
;MTSPELSPRRSMTGVFVVWAVSAVIAILVGILAPADWRAAWMGVGMGLIVPIAFAVQLWSGRSQGFIQRMALSVLGALLVMGCIGVGLGLATLSAA
;
A
#
# COMPACT_ATOMS: atom_id res chain seq x y z
N MET A 1 -15.48 40.06 1.88
CA MET A 1 -15.17 39.40 3.16
C MET A 1 -14.48 38.09 2.83
N THR A 2 -13.18 37.99 3.04
CA THR A 2 -12.43 36.72 2.93
C THR A 2 -12.72 35.92 4.19
N SER A 3 -13.63 34.97 4.09
CA SER A 3 -13.84 33.97 5.14
C SER A 3 -12.49 33.34 5.49
N PRO A 4 -12.15 33.19 6.79
CA PRO A 4 -10.96 32.43 7.17
C PRO A 4 -11.07 31.04 6.55
N GLU A 5 -10.17 30.70 5.62
CA GLU A 5 -10.01 29.31 5.19
C GLU A 5 -9.60 28.53 6.45
N LEU A 6 -10.58 27.88 7.08
CA LEU A 6 -10.36 26.76 7.96
C LEU A 6 -9.46 25.79 7.18
N SER A 7 -8.18 25.74 7.54
CA SER A 7 -7.14 24.88 6.97
C SER A 7 -7.77 23.60 6.40
N PRO A 8 -7.85 23.45 5.06
CA PRO A 8 -8.45 22.28 4.45
C PRO A 8 -7.73 21.06 5.02
N ARG A 9 -8.45 20.23 5.79
CA ARG A 9 -7.88 19.02 6.38
C ARG A 9 -7.32 18.22 5.21
N ARG A 10 -5.99 18.16 5.05
CA ARG A 10 -5.33 17.36 4.02
C ARG A 10 -5.81 15.92 4.23
N SER A 11 -6.76 15.45 3.43
CA SER A 11 -7.31 14.10 3.62
C SER A 11 -6.25 13.09 3.18
N MET A 12 -5.50 12.57 4.15
CA MET A 12 -4.56 11.46 3.97
C MET A 12 -5.27 10.10 3.84
N THR A 13 -6.62 10.08 3.88
CA THR A 13 -7.44 8.86 3.85
C THR A 13 -7.08 7.93 2.70
N GLY A 14 -6.90 8.46 1.48
CA GLY A 14 -6.53 7.63 0.33
C GLY A 14 -5.19 6.92 0.48
N VAL A 15 -4.23 7.52 1.20
CA VAL A 15 -2.92 6.91 1.48
C VAL A 15 -3.08 5.69 2.38
N PHE A 16 -3.80 5.85 3.49
CA PHE A 16 -4.04 4.76 4.45
C PHE A 16 -4.87 3.62 3.85
N VAL A 17 -5.81 3.93 2.95
CA VAL A 17 -6.56 2.91 2.20
C VAL A 17 -5.62 2.04 1.38
N VAL A 18 -4.66 2.64 0.66
CA VAL A 18 -3.69 1.87 -0.14
C VAL A 18 -2.81 0.99 0.74
N TRP A 19 -2.40 1.48 1.91
CA TRP A 19 -1.62 0.68 2.87
C TRP A 19 -2.42 -0.51 3.41
N ALA A 20 -3.70 -0.31 3.72
CA ALA A 20 -4.58 -1.40 4.13
C ALA A 20 -4.74 -2.43 3.01
N VAL A 21 -4.93 -1.99 1.76
CA VAL A 21 -5.03 -2.88 0.59
C VAL A 21 -3.73 -3.67 0.40
N SER A 22 -2.57 -3.04 0.56
CA SER A 22 -1.28 -3.73 0.40
C SER A 22 -1.06 -4.78 1.50
N ALA A 23 -1.48 -4.50 2.73
CA ALA A 23 -1.48 -5.48 3.82
C ALA A 23 -2.36 -6.69 3.48
N VAL A 24 -3.58 -6.45 2.97
CA VAL A 24 -4.50 -7.51 2.56
C VAL A 24 -3.88 -8.35 1.45
N ILE A 25 -3.28 -7.75 0.42
CA ILE A 25 -2.62 -8.48 -0.66
C ILE A 25 -1.48 -9.35 -0.11
N ALA A 26 -0.61 -8.80 0.75
CA ALA A 26 0.48 -9.58 1.35
C ALA A 26 -0.04 -10.75 2.19
N ILE A 27 -1.11 -10.56 2.97
CA ILE A 27 -1.73 -11.62 3.75
C ILE A 27 -2.32 -12.70 2.83
N LEU A 28 -3.00 -12.30 1.75
CA LEU A 28 -3.57 -13.24 0.78
C LEU A 28 -2.49 -14.06 0.08
N VAL A 29 -1.40 -13.43 -0.36
CA VAL A 29 -0.23 -14.17 -0.88
C VAL A 29 0.35 -15.08 0.19
N GLY A 30 0.36 -14.61 1.44
CA GLY A 30 0.72 -15.38 2.60
C GLY A 30 -0.05 -16.70 2.73
N ILE A 31 -1.36 -16.67 2.55
CA ILE A 31 -2.25 -17.81 2.79
C ILE A 31 -2.39 -18.69 1.55
N LEU A 32 -2.44 -18.09 0.36
CA LEU A 32 -2.84 -18.78 -0.88
C LEU A 32 -1.66 -19.26 -1.71
N ALA A 33 -0.49 -18.62 -1.63
CA ALA A 33 0.64 -18.98 -2.49
C ALA A 33 1.44 -20.15 -1.91
N PRO A 34 1.77 -21.18 -2.72
CA PRO A 34 2.72 -22.22 -2.35
C PRO A 34 4.08 -21.63 -1.94
N ALA A 35 4.79 -22.30 -1.03
CA ALA A 35 6.03 -21.79 -0.44
C ALA A 35 7.08 -21.38 -1.51
N ASP A 36 7.25 -22.20 -2.54
CA ASP A 36 8.22 -21.95 -3.62
C ASP A 36 7.87 -20.72 -4.49
N TRP A 37 6.59 -20.36 -4.57
CA TRP A 37 6.09 -19.27 -5.42
C TRP A 37 5.76 -18.00 -4.65
N ARG A 38 5.79 -18.04 -3.32
CA ARG A 38 5.39 -16.95 -2.44
C ARG A 38 6.17 -15.66 -2.71
N ALA A 39 7.49 -15.78 -2.95
CA ALA A 39 8.35 -14.64 -3.28
C ALA A 39 7.96 -13.99 -4.61
N ALA A 40 7.66 -14.79 -5.64
CA ALA A 40 7.22 -14.28 -6.94
C ALA A 40 5.88 -13.53 -6.83
N TRP A 41 4.92 -14.11 -6.12
CA TRP A 41 3.61 -13.49 -5.89
C TRP A 41 3.70 -12.22 -5.02
N MET A 42 4.63 -12.14 -4.08
CA MET A 42 4.94 -10.91 -3.35
C MET A 42 5.41 -9.80 -4.31
N GLY A 43 6.31 -10.13 -5.23
CA GLY A 43 6.77 -9.20 -6.28
C GLY A 43 5.63 -8.73 -7.19
N VAL A 44 4.74 -9.64 -7.59
CA VAL A 44 3.53 -9.30 -8.37
C VAL A 44 2.63 -8.35 -7.59
N GLY A 45 2.38 -8.60 -6.31
CA GLY A 45 1.58 -7.70 -5.47
C GLY A 45 2.21 -6.31 -5.30
N MET A 46 3.54 -6.24 -5.18
CA MET A 46 4.28 -4.97 -5.16
C MET A 46 4.16 -4.21 -6.48
N GLY A 47 4.11 -4.90 -7.62
CA GLY A 47 3.80 -4.27 -8.91
C GLY A 47 2.35 -3.79 -8.99
N LEU A 48 1.41 -4.62 -8.54
CA LEU A 48 -0.03 -4.38 -8.61
C LEU A 48 -0.49 -3.20 -7.73
N ILE A 49 0.23 -2.91 -6.64
CA ILE A 49 -0.16 -1.83 -5.73
C ILE A 49 -0.04 -0.43 -6.34
N VAL A 50 0.83 -0.26 -7.36
CA VAL A 50 1.05 1.02 -8.04
C VAL A 50 -0.20 1.47 -8.81
N PRO A 51 -0.78 0.69 -9.74
CA PRO A 51 -2.02 1.08 -10.41
C PRO A 51 -3.21 1.19 -9.45
N ILE A 52 -3.27 0.38 -8.38
CA ILE A 52 -4.30 0.52 -7.32
C ILE A 52 -4.17 1.88 -6.63
N ALA A 53 -2.97 2.25 -6.20
CA ALA A 53 -2.72 3.52 -5.55
C ALA A 53 -3.08 4.70 -6.46
N PHE A 54 -2.77 4.58 -7.75
CA PHE A 54 -3.16 5.55 -8.76
C PHE A 54 -4.69 5.69 -8.86
N ALA A 55 -5.42 4.57 -8.96
CA ALA A 55 -6.88 4.57 -9.03
C ALA A 55 -7.53 5.20 -7.78
N VAL A 56 -7.04 4.87 -6.58
CA VAL A 56 -7.52 5.43 -5.31
C VAL A 56 -7.27 6.93 -5.23
N GLN A 57 -6.08 7.39 -5.63
CA GLN A 57 -5.75 8.82 -5.60
C GLN A 57 -6.50 9.61 -6.69
N LEU A 58 -6.82 8.99 -7.83
CA LEU A 58 -7.67 9.60 -8.85
C LEU A 58 -9.10 9.79 -8.37
N TRP A 59 -9.67 8.78 -7.70
CA TRP A 59 -11.03 8.86 -7.13
C TRP A 59 -11.18 10.02 -6.14
N SER A 60 -10.11 10.35 -5.41
CA SER A 60 -10.09 11.48 -4.49
C SER A 60 -10.36 12.82 -5.19
N GLY A 61 -10.10 12.99 -6.49
CA GLY A 61 -10.55 14.16 -7.27
C GLY A 61 -9.87 15.49 -6.91
N ARG A 62 -8.66 15.47 -6.35
CA ARG A 62 -7.85 16.68 -6.08
C ARG A 62 -6.46 16.58 -6.74
N SER A 63 -6.12 17.48 -7.66
CA SER A 63 -4.77 17.48 -8.29
C SER A 63 -3.68 18.03 -7.38
N GLN A 64 -4.04 18.90 -6.42
CA GLN A 64 -3.08 19.53 -5.51
C GLN A 64 -2.38 18.48 -4.64
N GLY A 65 -1.05 18.39 -4.72
CA GLY A 65 -0.25 17.41 -3.98
C GLY A 65 -0.45 15.95 -4.41
N PHE A 66 -0.97 15.69 -5.61
CA PHE A 66 -1.20 14.34 -6.12
C PHE A 66 0.07 13.49 -6.13
N ILE A 67 1.17 14.00 -6.70
CA ILE A 67 2.45 13.30 -6.78
C ILE A 67 2.95 12.94 -5.37
N GLN A 68 2.89 13.88 -4.42
CA GLN A 68 3.32 13.63 -3.04
C GLN A 68 2.47 12.55 -2.36
N ARG A 69 1.13 12.58 -2.49
CA ARG A 69 0.26 11.54 -1.93
C ARG A 69 0.47 10.19 -2.60
N MET A 70 0.69 10.19 -3.91
CA MET A 70 0.93 8.97 -4.67
C MET A 70 2.26 8.33 -4.26
N ALA A 71 3.33 9.12 -4.19
CA ALA A 71 4.63 8.67 -3.68
C ALA A 71 4.51 8.11 -2.27
N LEU A 72 3.83 8.80 -1.35
CA LEU A 72 3.64 8.34 0.03
C LEU A 72 2.80 7.06 0.12
N SER A 73 1.79 6.93 -0.75
CA SER A 73 0.94 5.74 -0.85
C SER A 73 1.76 4.53 -1.29
N VAL A 74 2.50 4.66 -2.39
CA VAL A 74 3.30 3.57 -2.94
C VAL A 74 4.44 3.20 -2.01
N LEU A 75 5.22 4.17 -1.52
CA LEU A 75 6.33 3.89 -0.61
C LEU A 75 5.86 3.19 0.67
N GLY A 76 4.81 3.71 1.30
CA GLY A 76 4.29 3.08 2.51
C GLY A 76 3.65 1.72 2.24
N ALA A 77 3.00 1.53 1.10
CA ALA A 77 2.41 0.25 0.74
C ALA A 77 3.48 -0.84 0.46
N LEU A 78 4.57 -0.48 -0.23
CA LEU A 78 5.73 -1.34 -0.43
C LEU A 78 6.40 -1.67 0.90
N LEU A 79 6.51 -0.70 1.80
CA LEU A 79 7.06 -0.92 3.14
C LEU A 79 6.20 -1.89 3.95
N VAL A 80 4.87 -1.70 3.96
CA VAL A 80 3.93 -2.61 4.62
C VAL A 80 4.04 -4.04 4.06
N MET A 81 4.01 -4.19 2.74
CA MET A 81 4.18 -5.51 2.10
C MET A 81 5.54 -6.13 2.42
N GLY A 82 6.61 -5.32 2.39
CA GLY A 82 7.97 -5.76 2.72
C GLY A 82 8.08 -6.26 4.15
N CYS A 83 7.54 -5.52 5.13
CA CYS A 83 7.51 -5.93 6.53
C CYS A 83 6.75 -7.24 6.73
N ILE A 84 5.58 -7.39 6.10
CA ILE A 84 4.81 -8.64 6.17
C ILE A 84 5.59 -9.78 5.50
N GLY A 85 6.16 -9.55 4.32
CA GLY A 85 6.97 -10.54 3.60
C GLY A 85 8.17 -11.02 4.40
N VAL A 86 8.90 -10.11 5.05
CA VAL A 86 10.01 -10.45 5.96
C VAL A 86 9.50 -11.27 7.15
N GLY A 87 8.39 -10.86 7.78
CA GLY A 87 7.80 -11.61 8.89
C GLY A 87 7.40 -13.03 8.50
N LEU A 88 6.81 -13.20 7.31
CA LEU A 88 6.46 -14.52 6.77
C LEU A 88 7.72 -15.37 6.48
N GLY A 89 8.77 -14.77 5.93
CA GLY A 89 10.05 -15.45 5.71
C GLY A 89 10.70 -15.90 7.02
N LEU A 90 10.76 -15.02 8.02
CA LEU A 90 11.29 -15.35 9.34
C LEU A 90 10.47 -16.47 10.02
N ALA A 91 9.14 -16.42 9.92
CA ALA A 91 8.28 -17.47 10.46
C ALA A 91 8.57 -18.85 9.84
N THR A 92 8.85 -18.90 8.54
CA THR A 92 9.23 -20.17 7.87
C THR A 92 10.59 -20.69 8.35
N LEU A 93 11.56 -19.81 8.61
CA LEU A 93 12.86 -20.22 9.14
C LEU A 93 12.78 -20.73 10.58
N SER A 94 11.90 -20.14 11.41
CA SER A 94 11.71 -20.59 12.79
C SER A 94 10.92 -21.90 12.92
N ALA A 95 10.20 -22.30 11.87
CA ALA A 95 9.40 -23.53 11.85
C ALA A 95 10.14 -24.72 11.21
N ALA A 96 11.35 -24.52 10.71
CA ALA A 96 12.24 -25.54 10.14
C ALA A 96 13.18 -26.11 11.21
#